data_AF-A0A0M3KIA9-F1
#
_entry.id   AF-A0A0M3KIA9-F1
#
_cell.length_a   1.000
_cell.length_b   1.000
_cell.length_c   1.000
_cell.angle_alpha   90.00
_cell.angle_beta   90.00
_cell.angle_gamma   90.00
#
_symmetry.space_group_name_H-M   'P 1'
#
loop_
_entity.id
_entity.type
_entity.pdbx_description
1 polymer ?
#
loop_
_entity_poly.entity_id
_entity_poly.type
_entity_poly.pdbx_seq_one_letter_code
_entity_poly.pdbx_strand_id
1 'polypeptide(L)' 'FQNQARFSIDEAQEVLSWIEQVTNVQFPTDPLTLQSAQDVAEALKDGVQLCELMNDPNALPYNRNPKMPFHKVCV' A
#
# COMPACT_ATOMS: atom_id res chain seq x y z
N PHE A 1 13.72 -15.48 16.59
CA PHE A 1 14.03 -15.16 15.18
C PHE A 1 13.86 -13.65 15.00
N GLN A 2 14.92 -12.86 15.17
CA GLN A 2 14.86 -11.45 14.80
C GLN A 2 15.02 -11.39 13.28
N ASN A 3 14.07 -10.76 12.61
CA ASN A 3 14.11 -10.53 11.18
C ASN A 3 15.41 -9.77 10.85
N GLN A 4 16.33 -10.43 10.12
CA GLN A 4 17.63 -9.85 9.75
C GLN A 4 17.56 -9.02 8.47
N ALA A 5 16.39 -8.95 7.81
CA ALA A 5 16.21 -8.11 6.64
C ALA A 5 16.17 -6.64 7.08
N ARG A 6 17.27 -5.92 6.81
CA ARG A 6 17.31 -4.48 6.93
C ARG A 6 16.31 -3.90 5.92
N PHE A 7 15.42 -3.04 6.37
CA PHE A 7 14.50 -2.32 5.49
C PHE A 7 15.29 -1.60 4.38
N SER A 8 14.95 -1.88 3.13
CA SER A 8 15.52 -1.23 1.94
C SER A 8 14.48 -0.28 1.35
N ILE A 9 14.82 1.01 1.30
CA ILE A 9 13.91 2.02 0.73
C ILE A 9 13.77 1.82 -0.78
N ASP A 10 14.84 1.46 -1.48
CA ASP A 10 14.85 1.26 -2.93
C ASP A 10 13.89 0.12 -3.34
N GLU A 11 13.93 -0.99 -2.61
CA GLU A 11 13.01 -2.11 -2.82
C GLU A 11 11.56 -1.72 -2.53
N ALA A 12 11.33 -0.91 -1.48
CA ALA A 12 10.00 -0.44 -1.13
C ALA A 12 9.42 0.50 -2.21
N GLN A 13 10.24 1.40 -2.77
CA GLN A 13 9.84 2.26 -3.89
C GLN A 13 9.47 1.43 -5.12
N GLU A 14 10.29 0.43 -5.48
CA GLU A 14 10.03 -0.46 -6.61
C GLU A 14 8.72 -1.23 -6.44
N VAL A 15 8.47 -1.78 -5.25
CA VAL A 15 7.22 -2.50 -4.94
C VAL A 15 6.01 -1.56 -5.06
N LEU A 16 6.09 -0.34 -4.53
CA LEU A 16 4.99 0.63 -4.63
C LEU A 16 4.73 1.03 -6.09
N SER A 17 5.76 1.30 -6.88
CA SER A 17 5.59 1.58 -8.31
C SER A 17 4.98 0.38 -9.06
N TRP A 18 5.35 -0.85 -8.70
CA TRP A 18 4.74 -2.05 -9.25
C TRP A 18 3.25 -2.16 -8.88
N ILE A 19 2.88 -1.85 -7.63
CA ILE A 19 1.48 -1.86 -7.17
C ILE A 19 0.63 -0.87 -7.98
N GLU A 20 1.14 0.34 -8.26
CA GLU A 20 0.42 1.31 -9.11
C GLU A 20 0.18 0.76 -10.52
N GLN A 21 1.17 0.07 -11.09
CA GLN A 21 1.08 -0.49 -12.44
C GLN A 21 0.05 -1.62 -12.52
N VAL A 22 -0.01 -2.51 -11.53
CA VAL A 22 -0.92 -3.66 -11.55
C VAL A 22 -2.36 -3.29 -11.17
N THR A 23 -2.54 -2.33 -10.26
CA THR A 23 -3.87 -1.86 -9.85
C THR A 23 -4.41 -0.75 -10.75
N ASN A 24 -3.54 -0.08 -11.51
CA ASN A 24 -3.83 1.12 -12.28
C ASN A 24 -4.40 2.27 -11.41
N VAL A 25 -4.07 2.26 -10.11
CA VAL A 25 -4.46 3.27 -9.11
C VAL A 25 -3.20 3.95 -8.63
N GLN A 26 -3.14 5.28 -8.77
CA GLN A 26 -2.00 6.07 -8.29
C GLN A 26 -2.05 6.25 -6.77
N PHE A 27 -0.90 6.22 -6.13
CA PHE A 27 -0.76 6.64 -4.74
C PHE A 27 -0.95 8.16 -4.64
N PRO A 28 -1.44 8.67 -3.48
CA PRO A 28 -1.52 10.11 -3.23
C PRO A 28 -0.17 10.83 -3.24
N THR A 29 0.93 10.09 -3.09
CA THR A 29 2.30 10.59 -3.05
C THR A 29 3.13 9.73 -4.00
N ASP A 30 4.00 10.37 -4.79
CA ASP A 30 4.87 9.69 -5.74
C ASP A 30 5.78 8.69 -5.00
N PRO A 31 5.69 7.38 -5.29
CA PRO A 31 6.52 6.36 -4.67
C PRO A 31 8.02 6.65 -4.72
N LEU A 32 8.52 7.27 -5.79
CA LEU A 32 9.94 7.59 -5.98
C LEU A 32 10.44 8.71 -5.07
N THR A 33 9.53 9.45 -4.43
CA THR A 33 9.87 10.56 -3.52
C THR A 33 9.96 10.14 -2.06
N LEU A 34 9.57 8.91 -1.72
CA LEU A 34 9.56 8.40 -0.34
C LEU A 34 10.99 8.14 0.13
N GLN A 35 11.34 8.59 1.34
CA GLN A 35 12.73 8.52 1.85
C GLN A 35 12.88 7.63 3.08
N SER A 36 11.79 7.21 3.71
CA SER A 36 11.82 6.43 4.93
C SER A 36 10.77 5.32 4.97
N ALA A 37 11.00 4.33 5.85
CA ALA A 37 10.02 3.29 6.15
C ALA A 37 8.70 3.86 6.68
N GLN A 38 8.74 5.01 7.37
CA GLN A 38 7.55 5.66 7.87
C GLN A 38 6.70 6.23 6.72
N ASP A 39 7.33 6.81 5.70
CA ASP A 39 6.63 7.37 4.55
C ASP A 39 5.93 6.27 3.76
N VAL A 40 6.61 5.14 3.56
CA VAL A 40 6.06 3.93 2.93
C VAL A 40 4.88 3.38 3.75
N ALA A 41 5.01 3.32 5.07
CA ALA A 41 3.94 2.87 5.94
C ALA A 41 2.71 3.80 5.89
N GLU A 42 2.91 5.12 5.83
CA GLU A 42 1.81 6.08 5.67
C GLU A 42 1.14 5.98 4.29
N ALA A 43 1.91 5.74 3.22
CA ALA A 43 1.38 5.55 1.87
C ALA A 43 0.45 4.32 1.76
N LEU A 44 0.75 3.24 2.51
CA LEU A 44 -0.05 2.01 2.53
C LEU A 44 -1.14 1.98 3.62
N LYS A 45 -1.21 3.00 4.47
CA LYS A 45 -1.98 2.99 5.73
C LYS A 45 -3.49 2.95 5.55
N ASP A 46 -4.01 3.50 4.45
CA ASP A 46 -5.45 3.48 4.19
C ASP A 46 -5.93 2.12 3.65
N GLY A 47 -5.00 1.25 3.26
CA GLY A 47 -5.26 -0.10 2.80
C GLY A 47 -5.95 -0.18 1.45
N VAL A 48 -6.28 0.94 0.79
CA VAL A 48 -7.10 0.95 -0.42
C VAL A 48 -6.37 0.25 -1.57
N GLN A 49 -5.10 0.61 -1.80
CA GLN A 49 -4.27 -0.02 -2.83
C GLN A 49 -4.00 -1.49 -2.51
N LEU A 50 -3.90 -1.85 -1.23
CA LEU A 50 -3.73 -3.25 -0.83
C LEU A 50 -5.01 -4.06 -1.06
N CYS A 51 -6.20 -3.51 -0.76
CA CYS A 51 -7.44 -4.21 -1.04
C CYS A 51 -7.65 -4.31 -2.58
N GLU A 52 -7.30 -3.31 -3.41
CA GLU A 52 -7.33 -3.47 -4.88
C GLU A 52 -6.31 -4.49 -5.40
N LEU A 53 -5.10 -4.52 -4.83
CA LEU A 53 -4.08 -5.51 -5.20
C LEU A 53 -4.55 -6.93 -4.90
N MET A 54 -5.26 -7.13 -3.79
CA MET A 54 -5.83 -8.41 -3.39
C MET A 54 -7.14 -8.74 -4.11
N ASN A 55 -7.67 -7.84 -4.94
CA ASN A 55 -8.99 -7.96 -5.54
C ASN A 55 -9.01 -8.95 -6.72
N ASP A 56 -8.92 -10.24 -6.40
CA ASP A 56 -9.53 -11.33 -7.17
C ASP A 56 -11.05 -11.09 -7.22
N PRO A 57 -11.80 -11.46 -8.28
CA PRO A 57 -13.26 -11.35 -8.32
C PRO A 57 -14.01 -12.01 -7.13
N ASN A 58 -13.33 -12.73 -6.24
CA ASN A 58 -13.85 -13.28 -4.98
C ASN A 58 -13.36 -12.57 -3.70
N ALA A 59 -12.63 -11.46 -3.82
CA ALA A 59 -12.02 -10.79 -2.68
C ALA A 59 -13.00 -9.92 -1.90
N LEU A 60 -12.65 -9.70 -0.64
CA LEU A 60 -13.47 -9.11 0.40
C LEU A 60 -13.99 -7.71 0.02
N PRO A 61 -15.29 -7.41 0.25
CA PRO A 61 -15.85 -6.10 -0.04
C PRO A 61 -15.19 -5.02 0.82
N TYR A 62 -14.66 -3.96 0.20
CA TYR A 62 -13.98 -2.87 0.90
C TYR A 62 -14.42 -1.47 0.44
N ASN A 63 -14.19 -0.45 1.25
CA ASN A 63 -14.56 0.94 0.96
C ASN A 63 -13.44 1.68 0.22
N ARG A 64 -13.71 2.08 -1.02
CA ARG A 64 -12.77 2.83 -1.89
C ARG A 64 -12.41 4.24 -1.41
N ASN A 65 -13.18 4.84 -0.51
CA ASN A 65 -12.89 6.18 0.02
C ASN A 65 -13.11 6.25 1.54
N PRO A 66 -12.22 5.61 2.32
CA PRO A 66 -12.39 5.48 3.75
C PRO A 66 -12.09 6.81 4.47
N LYS A 67 -13.14 7.49 4.93
CA LYS A 67 -13.02 8.77 5.65
C LYS A 67 -12.70 8.62 7.15
N MET A 68 -12.82 7.43 7.72
CA MET A 68 -12.59 7.17 9.15
C MET A 68 -11.58 6.03 9.34
N PRO A 69 -10.76 6.04 10.41
CA PRO A 69 -9.71 5.05 10.63
C PRO A 69 -10.18 3.59 10.55
N PHE A 70 -11.37 3.30 11.07
CA PHE A 70 -11.94 1.95 11.10
C PHE A 70 -12.39 1.45 9.71
N HIS A 71 -12.63 2.36 8.76
CA HIS A 71 -12.96 2.00 7.37
C HIS A 71 -11.74 1.58 6.55
N LYS A 72 -10.53 1.72 7.10
CA LYS A 72 -9.26 1.37 6.45
C LYS A 72 -8.88 -0.11 6.60
N VAL A 73 -9.69 -0.89 7.32
CA VAL A 73 -9.48 -2.32 7.53
C VAL A 73 -10.36 -3.07 6.53
N CYS A 74 -9.79 -3.85 5.60
CA CYS A 74 -10.58 -4.76 4.76
C CYS A 74 -11.25 -5.79 5.71
N VAL A 75 -12.57 -5.97 5.65
CA VAL A 75 -13.35 -6.91 6.50
C VAL A 75 -13.68 -8.17 5.72
#